data_AF-A0A8H3V2X2-F1
#
_entry.id   AF-A0A8H3V2X2-F1
#
_cell.length_a   1.000
_cell.length_b   1.000
_cell.length_c   1.000
_cell.angle_alpha   90.00
_cell.angle_beta   90.00
_cell.angle_gamma   90.00
#
_symmetry.space_group_name_H-M   'P 1'
#
loop_
_entity.id
_entity.type
_entity.pdbx_description
1 polymer ?
#
loop_
_entity_poly.entity_id
_entity_poly.type
_entity_poly.pdbx_seq_one_letter_code
_entity_poly.pdbx_strand_id
1 'polypeptide(L)'
;MDLSQLKKIRAAGKLEEMAAVAHELNLYTTAGYSVHYKPSQAITELEPLIYQALAQVLRENPILFAVPIVPKHEECYFARLPSIDLRKVNSFVDRRGPVPEDGKGRDLELDALLQQQVNTNYKSQDGITPVWRLIILYNFPDRQQFTANFMAHHGIADGASFQILHRSFQKALQALSSTSAAKSEVEYIIQSKDEEIGPPLESIHSMLIPDAAPGGETATYNDWLGNPTEVPSRTGYATLTLPSPLVQLFTQECKKNKVAPPAGLNALIAKVLYSNLPSTTESMDANIPVDIRSDLPPGAVDGVMGNFFDAFKTRIFRADFCEKGSSELTDIWTPAKKISKDTRKYFSNTAPTGEAYLNIAGLKNIPDLQALLTSLIGGQRTESLELAYIGPHVPFSGDSRKSKLTQSDQDRDRHLNMTSVTRYQAIAKKIVMPALRSWMCYLYLEVSHMKRAASTTSSAFQFSERNILYIDALPTGFGTRNANNMAPVETYIHSIFPSLKYVITICTGSAILAQTGLLDNRRATTNKSTWASVVSLRKEVEWVAKARWVVDDTPGVTPVWSSSGVSAGIDVTFAFIKMVYGEDVAESVANLMEYDRHSDDKWDPFAEVWAVEDK
;
A
#
# COMPACT_ATOMS: atom_id res chain seq x y z
N MET A 1 -24.92 8.53 16.95
CA MET A 1 -25.90 7.45 16.69
C MET A 1 -25.26 6.11 17.00
N ASP A 2 -26.04 5.13 17.46
CA ASP A 2 -25.55 3.76 17.66
C ASP A 2 -25.48 3.01 16.32
N LEU A 3 -24.51 2.10 16.18
CA LEU A 3 -24.28 1.32 14.98
C LEU A 3 -25.49 0.46 14.61
N SER A 4 -26.21 -0.06 15.62
CA SER A 4 -27.43 -0.87 15.45
C SER A 4 -28.56 -0.15 14.70
N GLN A 5 -28.51 1.19 14.64
CA GLN A 5 -29.53 2.03 14.00
C GLN A 5 -29.18 2.37 12.54
N LEU A 6 -27.99 2.04 12.07
CA LEU A 6 -27.55 2.38 10.72
C LEU A 6 -27.87 1.25 9.74
N LYS A 7 -28.40 1.62 8.57
CA LYS A 7 -28.63 0.66 7.49
C LYS A 7 -27.29 0.27 6.85
N LYS A 8 -26.95 -1.03 6.84
CA LYS A 8 -25.84 -1.56 6.05
C LYS A 8 -26.14 -1.37 4.55
N ILE A 9 -25.20 -0.77 3.81
CA ILE A 9 -25.30 -0.47 2.38
C ILE A 9 -24.70 -1.62 1.57
N ARG A 10 -23.37 -1.83 1.67
CA ARG A 10 -22.62 -2.89 1.00
C ARG A 10 -21.29 -3.15 1.71
N ALA A 11 -20.66 -4.29 1.41
CA ALA A 11 -19.27 -4.55 1.78
C ALA A 11 -18.32 -3.50 1.19
N ALA A 12 -17.23 -3.22 1.89
CA ALA A 12 -16.15 -2.36 1.42
C ALA A 12 -15.24 -3.14 0.46
N GLY A 13 -14.87 -2.54 -0.67
CA GLY A 13 -13.80 -3.05 -1.53
C GLY A 13 -12.43 -2.93 -0.83
N LYS A 14 -11.38 -3.56 -1.36
CA LYS A 14 -10.10 -3.67 -0.66
C LYS A 14 -9.42 -2.33 -0.42
N LEU A 15 -9.55 -1.37 -1.33
CA LEU A 15 -9.06 0.00 -1.11
C LEU A 15 -9.84 0.73 0.00
N GLU A 16 -11.15 0.51 0.04
CA GLU A 16 -12.04 1.13 1.01
C GLU A 16 -11.82 0.54 2.41
N GLU A 17 -11.72 -0.79 2.50
CA GLU A 17 -11.36 -1.55 3.70
C GLU A 17 -9.99 -1.11 4.23
N MET A 18 -8.99 -1.06 3.36
CA MET A 18 -7.64 -0.61 3.71
C MET A 18 -7.66 0.81 4.29
N ALA A 19 -8.39 1.74 3.66
CA ALA A 19 -8.54 3.11 4.16
C ALA A 19 -9.32 3.16 5.48
N ALA A 20 -10.33 2.32 5.68
CA ALA A 20 -11.08 2.26 6.93
C ALA A 20 -10.23 1.71 8.08
N VAL A 21 -9.55 0.59 7.86
CA VAL A 21 -8.68 -0.05 8.84
C VAL A 21 -7.49 0.85 9.19
N ALA A 22 -6.87 1.51 8.21
CA ALA A 22 -5.77 2.43 8.47
C ALA A 22 -6.21 3.65 9.33
N HIS A 23 -7.43 4.15 9.11
CA HIS A 23 -7.99 5.20 9.97
C HIS A 23 -8.25 4.66 11.39
N GLU A 24 -8.80 3.45 11.53
CA GLU A 24 -9.01 2.80 12.84
C GLU A 24 -7.70 2.59 13.62
N LEU A 25 -6.60 2.33 12.93
CA LEU A 25 -5.27 2.21 13.53
C LEU A 25 -4.56 3.56 13.76
N ASN A 26 -5.18 4.69 13.41
CA ASN A 26 -4.58 6.04 13.45
C ASN A 26 -3.30 6.17 12.59
N LEU A 27 -3.20 5.39 11.51
CA LEU A 27 -2.12 5.49 10.51
C LEU A 27 -2.29 6.70 9.60
N TYR A 28 -3.52 7.19 9.48
CA TYR A 28 -3.88 8.53 9.01
C TYR A 28 -5.18 8.96 9.68
N THR A 29 -5.58 10.20 9.44
CA THR A 29 -6.71 10.87 10.09
C THR A 29 -7.73 11.35 9.08
N THR A 30 -7.33 12.16 8.11
CA THR A 30 -8.21 12.58 7.01
C THR A 30 -7.40 13.04 5.80
N ALA A 31 -8.03 13.06 4.64
CA ALA A 31 -7.56 13.78 3.46
C ALA A 31 -8.33 15.08 3.28
N GLY A 32 -7.84 15.96 2.42
CA GLY A 32 -8.59 17.13 2.02
C GLY A 32 -8.08 17.82 0.77
N TYR A 33 -8.93 18.67 0.22
CA TYR A 33 -8.66 19.47 -0.97
C TYR A 33 -9.25 20.86 -0.79
N SER A 34 -8.49 21.87 -1.21
CA SER A 34 -8.82 23.28 -1.01
C SER A 34 -8.96 23.98 -2.35
N VAL A 35 -10.04 24.73 -2.52
CA VAL A 35 -10.26 25.59 -3.70
C VAL A 35 -10.65 26.98 -3.24
N HIS A 36 -10.01 27.99 -3.85
CA HIS A 36 -10.35 29.38 -3.64
C HIS A 36 -11.46 29.82 -4.60
N TYR A 37 -12.51 30.42 -4.06
CA TYR A 37 -13.68 30.90 -4.77
C TYR A 37 -13.69 32.41 -4.78
N LYS A 38 -13.81 32.96 -5.99
CA LYS A 38 -14.01 34.38 -6.21
C LYS A 38 -15.31 34.61 -6.98
N PRO A 39 -16.28 35.32 -6.40
CA PRO A 39 -17.54 35.56 -7.09
C PRO A 39 -17.34 36.61 -8.19
N SER A 40 -18.10 36.48 -9.28
CA SER A 40 -18.12 37.46 -10.39
C SER A 40 -18.98 38.68 -10.09
N GLN A 41 -19.86 38.57 -9.09
CA GLN A 41 -20.79 39.62 -8.65
C GLN A 41 -20.91 39.58 -7.13
N ALA A 42 -21.31 40.70 -6.51
CA ALA A 42 -21.51 40.75 -5.07
C ALA A 42 -22.65 39.80 -4.64
N ILE A 43 -22.44 39.07 -3.56
CA ILE A 43 -23.39 38.13 -2.96
C ILE A 43 -23.89 38.73 -1.64
N THR A 44 -25.20 38.94 -1.54
CA THR A 44 -25.82 39.57 -0.37
C THR A 44 -25.76 38.70 0.89
N GLU A 45 -25.97 37.40 0.76
CA GLU A 45 -25.96 36.44 1.88
C GLU A 45 -25.14 35.18 1.53
N LEU A 46 -23.82 35.30 1.64
CA LEU A 46 -22.90 34.25 1.20
C LEU A 46 -22.99 32.97 2.04
N GLU A 47 -23.11 33.09 3.36
CA GLU A 47 -23.17 31.90 4.23
C GLU A 47 -24.45 31.07 4.00
N PRO A 48 -25.67 31.66 3.97
CA PRO A 48 -26.87 30.95 3.54
C PRO A 48 -26.75 30.29 2.16
N LEU A 49 -26.15 31.00 1.19
CA LEU A 49 -25.90 30.46 -0.15
C LEU A 49 -24.98 29.23 -0.12
N ILE A 50 -23.93 29.25 0.70
CA ILE A 50 -23.02 28.11 0.89
C ILE A 50 -23.78 26.91 1.46
N TYR A 51 -24.61 27.11 2.50
CA TYR A 51 -25.41 26.01 3.05
C TYR A 51 -26.41 25.44 2.04
N GLN A 52 -27.10 26.30 1.28
CA GLN A 52 -28.02 25.86 0.23
C GLN A 52 -27.29 25.06 -0.88
N ALA A 53 -26.11 25.52 -1.28
CA ALA A 53 -25.29 24.80 -2.25
C ALA A 53 -24.85 23.44 -1.72
N LEU A 54 -24.43 23.35 -0.45
CA LEU A 54 -24.08 22.07 0.17
C LEU A 54 -25.28 21.13 0.28
N ALA A 55 -26.46 21.65 0.62
CA ALA A 55 -27.67 20.84 0.63
C ALA A 55 -27.93 20.20 -0.75
N GLN A 56 -27.68 20.93 -1.84
CA GLN A 56 -27.76 20.36 -3.20
C GLN A 56 -26.68 19.30 -3.43
N VAL A 57 -25.43 19.58 -3.06
CA VAL A 57 -24.31 18.63 -3.18
C VAL A 57 -24.61 17.31 -2.44
N LEU A 58 -25.13 17.36 -1.22
CA LEU A 58 -25.48 16.17 -0.43
C LEU A 58 -26.54 15.33 -1.14
N ARG A 59 -27.56 15.98 -1.70
CA ARG A 59 -28.64 15.27 -2.43
C ARG A 59 -28.16 14.65 -3.75
N GLU A 60 -27.10 15.19 -4.35
CA GLU A 60 -26.51 14.66 -5.58
C GLU A 60 -25.43 13.59 -5.33
N ASN A 61 -24.91 13.46 -4.10
CA ASN A 61 -23.79 12.58 -3.77
C ASN A 61 -24.10 11.66 -2.57
N PRO A 62 -24.76 10.50 -2.81
CA PRO A 62 -25.21 9.60 -1.74
C PRO A 62 -24.09 9.08 -0.83
N ILE A 63 -22.86 8.98 -1.35
CA ILE A 63 -21.70 8.51 -0.57
C ILE A 63 -21.35 9.44 0.61
N LEU A 64 -21.76 10.71 0.58
CA LEU A 64 -21.56 11.63 1.71
C LEU A 64 -22.38 11.26 2.95
N PHE A 65 -23.38 10.39 2.81
CA PHE A 65 -24.11 9.77 3.92
C PHE A 65 -23.52 8.43 4.36
N ALA A 66 -22.52 7.90 3.66
CA ALA A 66 -21.91 6.62 3.97
C ALA A 66 -20.77 6.78 4.98
N VAL A 67 -20.69 5.84 5.91
CA VAL A 67 -19.61 5.73 6.90
C VAL A 67 -19.02 4.33 6.84
N PRO A 68 -17.70 4.18 6.67
CA PRO A 68 -17.07 2.87 6.74
C PRO A 68 -17.08 2.37 8.17
N ILE A 69 -17.48 1.11 8.35
CA ILE A 69 -17.55 0.41 9.63
C ILE A 69 -16.53 -0.72 9.59
N VAL A 70 -15.63 -0.74 10.58
CA VAL A 70 -14.63 -1.79 10.77
C VAL A 70 -15.02 -2.61 12.00
N PRO A 71 -15.90 -3.61 11.84
CA PRO A 71 -16.26 -4.50 12.94
C PRO A 71 -15.09 -5.42 13.30
N LYS A 72 -15.09 -5.95 14.54
CA LYS A 72 -14.08 -6.93 14.95
C LYS A 72 -14.39 -8.28 14.33
N HIS A 73 -13.41 -8.90 13.68
CA HIS A 73 -13.51 -10.26 13.10
C HIS A 73 -14.61 -10.43 12.04
N GLU A 74 -15.07 -9.34 11.45
CA GLU A 74 -16.11 -9.33 10.41
C GLU A 74 -15.65 -8.45 9.24
N GLU A 75 -16.31 -8.62 8.09
CA GLU A 75 -16.02 -7.85 6.88
C GLU A 75 -16.34 -6.36 7.06
N CYS A 76 -15.41 -5.48 6.66
CA CYS A 76 -15.65 -4.04 6.61
C CYS A 76 -16.79 -3.69 5.66
N TYR A 77 -17.68 -2.78 6.05
CA TYR A 77 -18.84 -2.40 5.24
C TYR A 77 -19.18 -0.92 5.38
N PHE A 78 -19.97 -0.39 4.45
CA PHE A 78 -20.53 0.95 4.58
C PHE A 78 -21.90 0.93 5.24
N ALA A 79 -22.10 1.80 6.22
CA ALA A 79 -23.40 2.06 6.83
C ALA A 79 -23.92 3.45 6.44
N ARG A 80 -25.24 3.63 6.37
CA ARG A 80 -25.90 4.87 5.97
C ARG A 80 -26.34 5.68 7.18
N LEU A 81 -25.93 6.94 7.22
CA LEU A 81 -26.50 7.94 8.12
C LEU A 81 -27.91 8.32 7.65
N PRO A 82 -28.92 8.34 8.54
CA PRO A 82 -30.29 8.70 8.16
C PRO A 82 -30.45 10.18 7.79
N SER A 83 -29.63 11.05 8.38
CA SER A 83 -29.60 12.48 8.06
C SER A 83 -28.27 13.11 8.46
N ILE A 84 -28.01 14.31 7.93
CA ILE A 84 -26.84 15.13 8.26
C ILE A 84 -27.31 16.55 8.60
N ASP A 85 -26.91 17.06 9.77
CA ASP A 85 -27.05 18.48 10.11
C ASP A 85 -25.80 19.24 9.65
N LEU A 86 -25.97 20.06 8.60
CA LEU A 86 -24.90 20.83 7.97
C LEU A 86 -24.17 21.75 8.96
N ARG A 87 -24.85 22.22 10.01
CA ARG A 87 -24.26 23.12 11.02
C ARG A 87 -23.23 22.42 11.92
N LYS A 88 -23.27 21.09 11.97
CA LYS A 88 -22.34 20.27 12.78
C LYS A 88 -21.11 19.80 12.01
N VAL A 89 -21.18 19.80 10.68
CA VAL A 89 -20.09 19.33 9.80
C VAL A 89 -19.35 20.47 9.10
N ASN A 90 -19.88 21.69 9.19
CA ASN A 90 -19.30 22.86 8.53
C ASN A 90 -18.80 23.87 9.56
N SER A 91 -17.71 24.57 9.23
CA SER A 91 -17.18 25.67 10.03
C SER A 91 -16.81 26.85 9.15
N PHE A 92 -16.98 28.05 9.69
CA PHE A 92 -16.73 29.32 9.02
C PHE A 92 -15.69 30.09 9.84
N VAL A 93 -14.60 30.48 9.19
CA VAL A 93 -13.44 31.09 9.83
C VAL A 93 -13.05 32.34 9.07
N ASP A 94 -12.90 33.44 9.78
CA ASP A 94 -12.35 34.68 9.21
C ASP A 94 -10.81 34.64 9.28
N ARG A 95 -10.14 35.00 8.17
CA ARG A 95 -8.70 35.23 8.20
C ARG A 95 -8.35 36.41 9.09
N ARG A 96 -7.21 36.32 9.79
CA ARG A 96 -6.66 37.42 10.58
C ARG A 96 -5.99 38.50 9.73
N GLY A 97 -5.55 38.15 8.53
CA GLY A 97 -4.92 39.07 7.59
C GLY A 97 -5.11 38.63 6.13
N PRO A 98 -4.72 39.48 5.16
CA PRO A 98 -4.84 39.16 3.75
C PRO A 98 -4.01 37.92 3.39
N VAL A 99 -4.36 37.26 2.28
CA VAL A 99 -3.52 36.20 1.71
C VAL A 99 -2.11 36.76 1.47
N PRO A 100 -1.04 36.08 1.92
CA PRO A 100 0.31 36.57 1.72
C PRO A 100 0.67 36.65 0.24
N GLU A 101 1.07 37.85 -0.20
CA GLU A 101 1.59 38.12 -1.55
C GLU A 101 3.10 38.41 -1.53
N ASP A 102 3.82 37.95 -0.49
CA ASP A 102 5.24 38.23 -0.26
C ASP A 102 6.20 37.52 -1.22
N GLY A 103 5.67 36.86 -2.25
CA GLY A 103 6.42 36.12 -3.26
C GLY A 103 7.01 34.79 -2.76
N LYS A 104 6.90 34.46 -1.47
CA LYS A 104 7.42 33.18 -0.92
C LYS A 104 6.46 32.01 -1.15
N GLY A 105 5.21 32.31 -1.51
CA GLY A 105 4.18 31.32 -1.80
C GLY A 105 3.64 30.58 -0.57
N ARG A 106 4.05 30.96 0.63
CA ARG A 106 3.62 30.33 1.88
C ARG A 106 2.45 31.08 2.51
N ASP A 107 1.43 30.33 2.90
CA ASP A 107 0.30 30.84 3.66
C ASP A 107 0.28 30.21 5.06
N LEU A 108 0.93 30.85 6.03
CA LEU A 108 1.07 30.30 7.39
C LEU A 108 -0.28 30.11 8.11
N GLU A 109 -1.27 30.94 7.78
CA GLU A 109 -2.59 30.84 8.38
C GLU A 109 -3.36 29.65 7.79
N LEU A 110 -3.31 29.48 6.47
CA LEU A 110 -3.85 28.28 5.81
C LEU A 110 -3.10 27.02 6.23
N ASP A 111 -1.78 27.06 6.37
CA ASP A 111 -0.95 25.95 6.84
C ASP A 111 -1.42 25.48 8.22
N ALA A 112 -1.61 26.42 9.17
CA ALA A 112 -2.06 26.10 10.52
C ALA A 112 -3.48 25.50 10.52
N LEU A 113 -4.39 26.07 9.72
CA LEU A 113 -5.75 25.55 9.54
C LEU A 113 -5.71 24.11 9.02
N LEU A 114 -5.02 23.88 7.90
CA LEU A 114 -4.96 22.57 7.25
C LEU A 114 -4.20 21.55 8.09
N GLN A 115 -3.17 21.95 8.83
CA GLN A 115 -2.51 21.08 9.80
C GLN A 115 -3.48 20.65 10.91
N GLN A 116 -4.28 21.57 11.45
CA GLN A 116 -5.29 21.20 12.44
C GLN A 116 -6.32 20.23 11.83
N GLN A 117 -6.82 20.55 10.64
CA GLN A 117 -7.88 19.76 10.00
C GLN A 117 -7.40 18.38 9.58
N VAL A 118 -6.17 18.26 9.04
CA VAL A 118 -5.60 16.98 8.64
C VAL A 118 -5.39 16.09 9.86
N ASN A 119 -5.10 16.63 11.05
CA ASN A 119 -4.89 15.86 12.28
C ASN A 119 -6.17 15.64 13.12
N THR A 120 -7.32 16.14 12.68
CA THR A 120 -8.59 15.90 13.36
C THR A 120 -9.18 14.58 12.83
N ASN A 121 -9.38 13.58 13.68
CA ASN A 121 -9.95 12.30 13.23
C ASN A 121 -11.50 12.36 13.15
N TYR A 122 -12.11 11.27 12.69
CA TYR A 122 -13.57 11.10 12.68
C TYR A 122 -14.09 10.14 13.77
N LYS A 123 -13.22 9.77 14.72
CA LYS A 123 -13.59 8.93 15.86
C LYS A 123 -14.25 9.82 16.90
N SER A 124 -15.54 9.61 17.15
CA SER A 124 -16.31 10.40 18.10
C SER A 124 -16.74 9.56 19.29
N GLN A 125 -16.69 10.17 20.48
CA GLN A 125 -17.26 9.59 21.71
C GLN A 125 -18.80 9.63 21.70
N ASP A 126 -19.39 10.52 20.88
CA ASP A 126 -20.84 10.72 20.74
C ASP A 126 -21.49 9.77 19.71
N GLY A 127 -20.76 8.72 19.32
CA GLY A 127 -21.16 7.72 18.34
C GLY A 127 -20.85 8.11 16.90
N ILE A 128 -21.56 7.52 15.94
CA ILE A 128 -21.20 7.63 14.51
C ILE A 128 -21.60 8.99 13.94
N THR A 129 -20.65 9.69 13.32
CA THR A 129 -20.80 11.01 12.68
C THR A 129 -20.45 10.94 11.19
N PRO A 130 -20.85 11.96 10.39
CA PRO A 130 -20.34 12.11 9.03
C PRO A 130 -18.81 12.10 9.01
N VAL A 131 -18.24 11.35 8.06
CA VAL A 131 -16.79 11.20 7.90
C VAL A 131 -16.21 12.19 6.88
N TRP A 132 -16.81 13.37 6.81
CA TRP A 132 -16.36 14.50 6.03
C TRP A 132 -16.76 15.81 6.73
N ARG A 133 -16.07 16.90 6.39
CA ARG A 133 -16.36 18.25 6.90
C ARG A 133 -15.92 19.31 5.90
N LEU A 134 -16.55 20.49 5.97
CA LEU A 134 -16.17 21.66 5.19
C LEU A 134 -15.71 22.80 6.10
N ILE A 135 -14.59 23.41 5.73
CA ILE A 135 -14.10 24.61 6.39
C ILE A 135 -14.05 25.73 5.37
N ILE A 136 -14.84 26.77 5.59
CA ILE A 136 -14.85 28.00 4.81
C ILE A 136 -13.91 28.99 5.50
N LEU A 137 -12.81 29.33 4.83
CA LEU A 137 -11.89 30.37 5.26
C LEU A 137 -12.17 31.64 4.45
N TYR A 138 -12.85 32.62 5.06
CA TYR A 138 -13.15 33.90 4.42
C TYR A 138 -11.90 34.74 4.23
N ASN A 139 -11.79 35.38 3.08
CA ASN A 139 -10.68 36.28 2.82
C ASN A 139 -10.78 37.56 3.66
N PHE A 140 -9.64 38.16 3.96
CA PHE A 140 -9.57 39.45 4.65
C PHE A 140 -9.26 40.57 3.64
N PRO A 141 -9.87 41.76 3.76
CA PRO A 141 -11.03 42.08 4.60
C PRO A 141 -12.36 41.69 3.94
N ASP A 142 -12.32 41.23 2.70
CA ASP A 142 -13.48 40.96 1.86
C ASP A 142 -14.01 39.52 2.03
N ARG A 143 -15.11 39.40 2.78
CA ARG A 143 -15.83 38.14 2.99
C ARG A 143 -16.54 37.61 1.74
N GLN A 144 -16.53 38.31 0.60
CA GLN A 144 -17.09 37.79 -0.65
C GLN A 144 -16.24 36.67 -1.25
N GLN A 145 -14.94 36.66 -0.94
CA GLN A 145 -14.00 35.64 -1.38
C GLN A 145 -13.70 34.67 -0.24
N PHE A 146 -13.51 33.39 -0.57
CA PHE A 146 -13.24 32.38 0.44
C PHE A 146 -12.49 31.19 -0.13
N THR A 147 -11.76 30.49 0.72
CA THR A 147 -11.21 29.17 0.41
C THR A 147 -12.08 28.11 1.08
N ALA A 148 -12.67 27.23 0.28
CA ALA A 148 -13.39 26.07 0.77
C ALA A 148 -12.43 24.88 0.88
N ASN A 149 -12.36 24.27 2.06
CA ASN A 149 -11.50 23.14 2.36
C ASN A 149 -12.38 21.94 2.69
N PHE A 150 -12.58 21.05 1.73
CA PHE A 150 -13.28 19.80 1.97
C PHE A 150 -12.31 18.78 2.54
N MET A 151 -12.66 18.22 3.70
CA MET A 151 -11.91 17.13 4.33
C MET A 151 -12.80 15.89 4.34
N ALA A 152 -12.26 14.74 3.96
CA ALA A 152 -13.01 13.49 3.98
C ALA A 152 -12.11 12.29 4.32
N HIS A 153 -12.74 11.29 4.92
CA HIS A 153 -12.15 9.97 5.14
C HIS A 153 -11.87 9.29 3.79
N HIS A 154 -10.66 8.74 3.61
CA HIS A 154 -10.24 8.18 2.32
C HIS A 154 -11.06 6.97 1.88
N GLY A 155 -11.75 6.29 2.79
CA GLY A 155 -12.72 5.26 2.43
C GLY A 155 -13.86 5.74 1.51
N ILE A 156 -14.20 7.03 1.50
CA ILE A 156 -15.29 7.58 0.67
C ILE A 156 -14.80 8.51 -0.46
N ALA A 157 -13.49 8.81 -0.52
CA ALA A 157 -12.97 9.79 -1.46
C ALA A 157 -11.48 9.60 -1.78
N ASP A 158 -11.18 9.53 -3.07
CA ASP A 158 -9.86 9.77 -3.65
C ASP A 158 -9.68 11.22 -4.15
N GLY A 159 -8.52 11.51 -4.74
CA GLY A 159 -8.19 12.86 -5.26
C GLY A 159 -9.20 13.40 -6.29
N ALA A 160 -9.73 12.55 -7.18
CA ALA A 160 -10.69 12.96 -8.19
C ALA A 160 -12.09 13.17 -7.59
N SER A 161 -12.45 12.41 -6.55
CA SER A 161 -13.67 12.61 -5.77
C SER A 161 -13.74 14.02 -5.18
N PHE A 162 -12.61 14.57 -4.72
CA PHE A 162 -12.57 15.96 -4.26
C PHE A 162 -12.81 16.97 -5.40
N GLN A 163 -12.29 16.72 -6.61
CA GLN A 163 -12.59 17.59 -7.76
C GLN A 163 -14.07 17.54 -8.14
N ILE A 164 -14.68 16.35 -8.13
CA ILE A 164 -16.12 16.15 -8.37
C ILE A 164 -16.93 16.95 -7.34
N LEU A 165 -16.55 16.85 -6.07
CA LEU A 165 -17.21 17.55 -4.97
C LEU A 165 -17.15 19.09 -5.16
N HIS A 166 -15.98 19.64 -5.46
CA HIS A 166 -15.83 21.07 -5.72
C HIS A 166 -16.57 21.54 -6.97
N ARG A 167 -16.65 20.70 -8.00
CA ARG A 167 -17.40 21.01 -9.24
C ARG A 167 -18.90 21.03 -8.99
N SER A 168 -19.44 20.05 -8.25
CA SER A 168 -20.85 20.02 -7.83
C SER A 168 -21.17 21.24 -6.94
N PHE A 169 -20.29 21.56 -5.99
CA PHE A 169 -20.44 22.74 -5.14
C PHE A 169 -20.43 24.06 -5.93
N GLN A 170 -19.51 24.22 -6.88
CA GLN A 170 -19.46 25.40 -7.74
C GLN A 170 -20.72 25.51 -8.63
N LYS A 171 -21.18 24.40 -9.21
CA LYS A 171 -22.41 24.34 -10.00
C LYS A 171 -23.61 24.80 -9.18
N ALA A 172 -23.73 24.30 -7.95
CA ALA A 172 -24.81 24.68 -7.05
C ALA A 172 -24.76 26.17 -6.66
N LEU A 173 -23.57 26.69 -6.31
CA LEU A 173 -23.36 28.12 -6.04
C LEU A 173 -23.78 29.00 -7.24
N GLN A 174 -23.38 28.63 -8.46
CA GLN A 174 -23.73 29.37 -9.67
C GLN A 174 -25.25 29.35 -9.94
N ALA A 175 -25.88 28.17 -9.85
CA ALA A 175 -27.31 28.04 -10.10
C ALA A 175 -28.15 28.84 -9.08
N LEU A 176 -27.81 28.76 -7.81
CA LEU A 176 -28.50 29.46 -6.73
C LEU A 176 -28.27 30.97 -6.76
N SER A 177 -27.05 31.42 -7.06
CA SER A 177 -26.74 32.85 -7.18
C SER A 177 -27.38 33.53 -8.40
N SER A 178 -27.75 32.77 -9.42
CA SER A 178 -28.38 33.28 -10.66
C SER A 178 -29.90 33.31 -10.59
N THR A 179 -30.51 32.57 -9.65
CA THR A 179 -31.95 32.49 -9.51
C THR A 179 -32.41 33.57 -8.52
N SER A 180 -33.32 34.46 -8.94
CA SER A 180 -33.92 35.48 -8.05
C SER A 180 -34.78 34.89 -6.90
N ALA A 181 -34.75 33.56 -6.72
CA ALA A 181 -35.49 32.75 -5.76
C ALA A 181 -34.72 32.51 -4.43
N ALA A 182 -33.62 33.22 -4.19
CA ALA A 182 -32.95 33.24 -2.88
C ALA A 182 -33.80 33.98 -1.83
N LYS A 183 -34.95 33.39 -1.47
CA LYS A 183 -35.82 33.73 -0.34
C LYS A 183 -36.44 32.49 0.31
N SER A 184 -35.83 31.31 0.12
CA SER A 184 -36.22 30.11 0.87
C SER A 184 -35.34 29.98 2.11
N GLU A 185 -35.96 29.65 3.23
CA GLU A 185 -35.30 29.23 4.46
C GLU A 185 -34.28 28.11 4.15
N VAL A 186 -33.10 28.17 4.78
CA VAL A 186 -32.03 27.20 4.56
C VAL A 186 -32.41 25.88 5.22
N GLU A 187 -32.46 24.79 4.44
CA GLU A 187 -32.59 23.44 4.98
C GLU A 187 -31.24 23.00 5.56
N TYR A 188 -31.13 22.98 6.89
CA TYR A 188 -29.89 22.58 7.57
C TYR A 188 -29.77 21.08 7.81
N ILE A 189 -30.90 20.36 7.93
CA ILE A 189 -30.92 18.92 8.21
C ILE A 189 -31.35 18.20 6.93
N ILE A 190 -30.38 17.61 6.24
CA ILE A 190 -30.63 16.90 4.97
C ILE A 190 -30.89 15.44 5.28
N GLN A 191 -32.05 14.95 4.86
CA GLN A 191 -32.41 13.53 4.99
C GLN A 191 -31.69 12.70 3.93
N SER A 192 -31.21 11.53 4.34
CA SER A 192 -30.63 10.56 3.41
C SER A 192 -31.74 9.88 2.60
N LYS A 193 -31.38 9.46 1.40
CA LYS A 193 -32.20 8.60 0.55
C LYS A 193 -31.59 7.22 0.46
N ASP A 194 -32.44 6.25 0.16
CA ASP A 194 -32.01 4.86 -0.04
C ASP A 194 -31.46 4.64 -1.46
N GLU A 195 -30.41 5.39 -1.79
CA GLU A 195 -29.73 5.38 -3.08
C GLU A 195 -28.40 4.63 -2.96
N GLU A 196 -28.00 3.88 -3.99
CA GLU A 196 -26.71 3.18 -3.98
C GLU A 196 -25.53 4.16 -3.94
N ILE A 197 -24.43 3.73 -3.31
CA ILE A 197 -23.14 4.44 -3.39
C ILE A 197 -22.30 3.83 -4.52
N GLY A 198 -21.25 4.55 -4.95
CA GLY A 198 -20.36 4.08 -6.01
C GLY A 198 -19.88 2.64 -5.79
N PRO A 199 -19.62 1.87 -6.85
CA PRO A 199 -19.23 0.46 -6.74
C PRO A 199 -17.84 0.28 -6.11
N PRO A 200 -17.58 -0.83 -5.41
CA PRO A 200 -16.22 -1.22 -5.08
C PRO A 200 -15.48 -1.60 -6.38
N LEU A 201 -14.17 -1.35 -6.42
CA LEU A 201 -13.36 -1.57 -7.61
C LEU A 201 -13.41 -3.03 -8.10
N GLU A 202 -13.49 -3.99 -7.19
CA GLU A 202 -13.60 -5.43 -7.48
C GLU A 202 -14.85 -5.82 -8.26
N SER A 203 -15.89 -4.99 -8.24
CA SER A 203 -17.13 -5.24 -8.99
C SER A 203 -17.10 -4.75 -10.43
N ILE A 204 -16.11 -3.90 -10.77
CA ILE A 204 -16.00 -3.24 -12.09
C ILE A 204 -14.65 -3.48 -12.77
N HIS A 205 -13.74 -4.20 -12.11
CA HIS A 205 -12.42 -4.57 -12.61
C HIS A 205 -12.04 -5.97 -12.08
N SER A 206 -11.48 -6.83 -12.94
CA SER A 206 -11.18 -8.23 -12.60
C SER A 206 -10.09 -8.37 -11.54
N MET A 207 -9.25 -7.33 -11.39
CA MET A 207 -8.15 -7.27 -10.44
C MET A 207 -7.20 -8.46 -10.62
N LEU A 208 -6.81 -8.70 -11.88
CA LEU A 208 -5.88 -9.78 -12.24
C LEU A 208 -4.49 -9.50 -11.65
N ILE A 209 -3.81 -10.58 -11.29
CA ILE A 209 -2.44 -10.55 -10.79
C ILE A 209 -1.55 -11.17 -11.88
N PRO A 210 -0.46 -10.50 -12.30
CA PRO A 210 0.44 -11.06 -13.31
C PRO A 210 1.04 -12.41 -12.87
N ASP A 211 1.06 -13.38 -13.78
CA ASP A 211 1.66 -14.71 -13.55
C ASP A 211 3.18 -14.64 -13.27
N ALA A 212 3.84 -13.68 -13.91
CA ALA A 212 5.25 -13.41 -13.71
C ALA A 212 5.43 -12.42 -12.56
N ALA A 213 6.08 -12.89 -11.51
CA ALA A 213 6.51 -12.01 -10.44
C ALA A 213 7.42 -10.88 -10.96
N PRO A 214 7.27 -9.65 -10.46
CA PRO A 214 8.16 -8.56 -10.84
C PRO A 214 9.61 -8.92 -10.48
N GLY A 215 10.53 -8.71 -11.42
CA GLY A 215 11.96 -8.95 -11.18
C GLY A 215 12.43 -8.19 -9.95
N GLY A 216 12.94 -8.90 -8.95
CA GLY A 216 13.50 -8.30 -7.75
C GLY A 216 14.84 -7.63 -8.07
N GLU A 217 15.02 -6.38 -7.65
CA GLU A 217 16.37 -5.82 -7.55
C GLU A 217 17.11 -6.56 -6.44
N THR A 218 18.17 -7.29 -6.80
CA THR A 218 19.04 -8.01 -5.86
C THR A 218 20.08 -7.11 -5.20
N ALA A 219 20.21 -5.87 -5.66
CA ALA A 219 21.16 -4.90 -5.14
C ALA A 219 20.60 -4.21 -3.88
N THR A 220 21.35 -4.29 -2.79
CA THR A 220 21.13 -3.47 -1.59
C THR A 220 21.76 -2.10 -1.76
N TYR A 221 20.96 -1.06 -1.61
CA TYR A 221 21.39 0.35 -1.60
C TYR A 221 21.17 0.95 -0.22
N ASN A 222 21.89 2.03 0.10
CA ASN A 222 21.63 2.84 1.26
C ASN A 222 20.40 3.73 1.03
N ASP A 223 19.23 3.13 1.21
CA ASP A 223 17.91 3.73 0.99
C ASP A 223 17.54 4.69 2.15
N TRP A 224 17.06 5.89 1.83
CA TRP A 224 16.40 6.72 2.83
C TRP A 224 14.89 6.42 2.84
N LEU A 225 14.36 5.82 3.90
CA LEU A 225 12.94 5.47 4.02
C LEU A 225 12.14 6.47 4.87
N GLY A 226 12.81 7.45 5.46
CA GLY A 226 12.23 8.35 6.47
C GLY A 226 12.07 7.68 7.84
N ASN A 227 11.34 8.35 8.73
CA ASN A 227 11.14 7.86 10.10
C ASN A 227 10.20 6.63 10.13
N PRO A 228 10.36 5.72 11.11
CA PRO A 228 9.40 4.65 11.34
C PRO A 228 7.95 5.13 11.45
N THR A 229 7.01 4.23 11.19
CA THR A 229 5.58 4.55 11.30
C THR A 229 5.18 4.65 12.76
N GLU A 230 4.78 5.84 13.21
CA GLU A 230 4.31 6.09 14.57
C GLU A 230 2.79 6.32 14.59
N VAL A 231 2.13 5.86 15.65
CA VAL A 231 0.69 6.07 15.88
C VAL A 231 0.45 6.74 17.24
N PRO A 232 -0.48 7.71 17.34
CA PRO A 232 -1.25 8.28 16.24
C PRO A 232 -0.35 9.10 15.31
N SER A 233 -0.56 8.95 13.99
CA SER A 233 0.17 9.74 13.01
C SER A 233 -0.11 11.23 13.22
N ARG A 234 0.95 12.03 13.33
CA ARG A 234 0.88 13.49 13.37
C ARG A 234 1.47 14.05 12.08
N THR A 235 0.61 14.63 11.26
CA THR A 235 0.97 15.17 9.95
C THR A 235 1.30 16.66 10.07
N GLY A 236 2.54 17.04 9.75
CA GLY A 236 2.89 18.44 9.52
C GLY A 236 2.31 18.92 8.19
N TYR A 237 1.98 20.21 8.08
CA TYR A 237 1.42 20.78 6.86
C TYR A 237 2.16 22.04 6.42
N ALA A 238 2.43 22.15 5.12
CA ALA A 238 2.99 23.33 4.51
C ALA A 238 2.46 23.48 3.08
N THR A 239 2.04 24.69 2.73
CA THR A 239 1.64 25.08 1.38
C THR A 239 2.78 25.78 0.66
N LEU A 240 2.83 25.58 -0.65
CA LEU A 240 3.70 26.32 -1.56
C LEU A 240 2.92 26.69 -2.81
N THR A 241 2.63 27.97 -2.97
CA THR A 241 1.95 28.55 -4.11
C THR A 241 2.97 29.09 -5.10
N LEU A 242 2.98 28.56 -6.31
CA LEU A 242 3.88 29.00 -7.37
C LEU A 242 3.16 30.00 -8.30
N PRO A 243 3.77 31.16 -8.63
CA PRO A 243 3.18 32.11 -9.57
C PRO A 243 2.95 31.50 -10.96
N SER A 244 1.86 31.90 -11.63
CA SER A 244 1.53 31.40 -12.97
C SER A 244 2.69 31.50 -13.99
N PRO A 245 3.46 32.61 -14.08
CA PRO A 245 4.60 32.67 -15.00
C PRO A 245 5.67 31.61 -14.72
N LEU A 246 5.93 31.31 -13.44
CA LEU A 246 6.90 30.28 -13.05
C LEU A 246 6.43 28.89 -13.44
N VAL A 247 5.15 28.58 -13.21
CA VAL A 247 4.54 27.29 -13.61
C VAL A 247 4.56 27.13 -15.13
N GLN A 248 4.30 28.20 -15.88
CA GLN A 248 4.37 28.20 -17.34
C GLN A 248 5.80 27.96 -17.84
N LEU A 249 6.79 28.65 -17.29
CA LEU A 249 8.21 28.43 -17.61
C LEU A 249 8.62 26.99 -17.31
N PHE A 250 8.27 26.47 -16.14
CA PHE A 250 8.55 25.08 -15.77
C PHE A 250 7.91 24.08 -16.74
N THR A 251 6.66 24.32 -17.13
CA THR A 251 5.95 23.48 -18.11
C THR A 251 6.64 23.52 -19.49
N GLN A 252 7.11 24.69 -19.92
CA GLN A 252 7.87 24.84 -21.16
C GLN A 252 9.20 24.07 -21.10
N GLU A 253 9.93 24.15 -19.98
CA GLU A 253 11.18 23.40 -19.78
C GLU A 253 10.94 21.88 -19.77
N CYS A 254 9.86 21.41 -19.13
CA CYS A 254 9.46 20.00 -19.21
C CYS A 254 9.22 19.57 -20.66
N LYS A 255 8.51 20.38 -21.44
CA LYS A 255 8.26 20.13 -22.86
C LYS A 255 9.55 20.06 -23.67
N LYS A 256 10.49 21.00 -23.47
CA LYS A 256 11.81 20.99 -24.14
C LYS A 256 12.58 19.70 -23.83
N ASN A 257 12.47 19.19 -22.61
CA ASN A 257 13.13 17.97 -22.16
C ASN A 257 12.36 16.67 -22.44
N LYS A 258 11.21 16.75 -23.13
CA LYS A 258 10.34 15.61 -23.47
C LYS A 258 9.87 14.83 -22.24
N VAL A 259 9.58 15.54 -21.15
CA VAL A 259 9.00 14.99 -19.93
C VAL A 259 7.72 15.73 -19.59
N ALA A 260 6.82 15.05 -18.88
CA ALA A 260 5.62 15.70 -18.40
C ALA A 260 5.88 16.46 -17.09
N PRO A 261 5.12 17.55 -16.80
CA PRO A 261 5.32 18.34 -15.59
C PRO A 261 5.33 17.54 -14.26
N PRO A 262 4.48 16.52 -14.05
CA PRO A 262 4.51 15.72 -12.82
C PRO A 262 5.81 14.93 -12.66
N ALA A 263 6.38 14.38 -13.74
CA ALA A 263 7.66 13.69 -13.69
C ALA A 263 8.82 14.65 -13.42
N GLY A 264 8.78 15.84 -14.03
CA GLY A 264 9.73 16.92 -13.75
C GLY A 264 9.65 17.37 -12.28
N LEU A 265 8.44 17.52 -11.74
CA LEU A 265 8.21 17.95 -10.37
C LEU A 265 8.67 16.88 -9.37
N ASN A 266 8.40 15.60 -9.66
CA ASN A 266 8.93 14.48 -8.89
C ASN A 266 10.46 14.52 -8.80
N ALA A 267 11.13 14.70 -9.95
CA ALA A 267 12.58 14.81 -9.97
C ALA A 267 13.08 16.04 -9.19
N LEU A 268 12.44 17.19 -9.35
CA LEU A 268 12.81 18.41 -8.64
C LEU A 268 12.68 18.24 -7.11
N ILE A 269 11.58 17.66 -6.63
CA ILE A 269 11.37 17.40 -5.20
C ILE A 269 12.41 16.39 -4.69
N ALA A 270 12.65 15.32 -5.43
CA ALA A 270 13.67 14.33 -5.06
C ALA A 270 15.08 14.96 -4.98
N LYS A 271 15.43 15.88 -5.90
CA LYS A 271 16.68 16.65 -5.84
C LYS A 271 16.78 17.45 -4.55
N VAL A 272 15.73 18.21 -4.22
CA VAL A 272 15.68 19.05 -3.01
C VAL A 272 15.81 18.18 -1.75
N LEU A 273 15.15 17.02 -1.70
CA LEU A 273 15.33 16.07 -0.60
C LEU A 273 16.78 15.59 -0.51
N TYR A 274 17.39 15.17 -1.63
CA TYR A 274 18.78 14.74 -1.62
C TYR A 274 19.76 15.82 -1.17
N SER A 275 19.51 17.10 -1.45
CA SER A 275 20.31 18.21 -0.94
C SER A 275 20.25 18.35 0.59
N ASN A 276 19.24 17.78 1.24
CA ASN A 276 19.02 17.84 2.70
C ASN A 276 19.27 16.49 3.40
N LEU A 277 19.63 15.43 2.66
CA LEU A 277 19.88 14.10 3.20
C LEU A 277 21.38 13.82 3.28
N PRO A 278 21.84 12.91 4.18
CA PRO A 278 23.25 12.53 4.29
C PRO A 278 23.83 12.15 2.93
N SER A 279 25.06 12.57 2.62
CA SER A 279 25.75 12.30 1.34
C SER A 279 25.92 10.81 1.03
N THR A 280 25.75 9.94 2.03
CA THR A 280 25.75 8.48 1.90
C THR A 280 24.45 7.90 1.35
N THR A 281 23.35 8.65 1.34
CA THR A 281 22.06 8.18 0.79
C THR A 281 22.19 7.94 -0.71
N GLU A 282 21.91 6.72 -1.17
CA GLU A 282 22.09 6.32 -2.56
C GLU A 282 20.78 6.37 -3.36
N SER A 283 19.67 6.08 -2.69
CA SER A 283 18.41 5.78 -3.34
C SER A 283 17.20 6.20 -2.49
N MET A 284 16.11 6.55 -3.18
CA MET A 284 14.80 6.81 -2.61
C MET A 284 13.74 6.14 -3.48
N ASP A 285 12.77 5.53 -2.82
CA ASP A 285 11.59 4.93 -3.42
C ASP A 285 10.44 5.94 -3.41
N ALA A 286 9.99 6.36 -4.59
CA ALA A 286 8.83 7.24 -4.76
C ALA A 286 7.58 6.43 -5.10
N ASN A 287 6.56 6.52 -4.24
CA ASN A 287 5.21 6.04 -4.53
C ASN A 287 4.46 7.09 -5.37
N ILE A 288 3.88 6.66 -6.49
CA ILE A 288 3.17 7.53 -7.43
C ILE A 288 1.77 6.97 -7.59
N PRO A 289 0.76 7.56 -6.92
CA PRO A 289 -0.62 7.19 -7.16
C PRO A 289 -1.15 7.76 -8.48
N VAL A 290 -2.06 7.04 -9.11
CA VAL A 290 -2.60 7.28 -10.44
C VAL A 290 -4.10 7.06 -10.46
N ASP A 291 -4.83 7.94 -11.13
CA ASP A 291 -6.25 7.73 -11.40
C ASP A 291 -6.40 6.64 -12.47
N ILE A 292 -7.28 5.67 -12.22
CA ILE A 292 -7.54 4.56 -13.15
C ILE A 292 -8.94 4.63 -13.77
N ARG A 293 -9.72 5.69 -13.51
CA ARG A 293 -11.07 5.84 -14.08
C ARG A 293 -11.12 5.72 -15.60
N SER A 294 -10.06 6.13 -16.31
CA SER A 294 -9.98 6.00 -17.77
C SER A 294 -9.96 4.54 -18.25
N ASP A 295 -9.55 3.62 -17.39
CA ASP A 295 -9.44 2.19 -17.68
C ASP A 295 -10.66 1.40 -17.16
N LEU A 296 -11.65 2.09 -16.57
CA LEU A 296 -12.85 1.51 -15.97
C LEU A 296 -14.11 1.82 -16.80
N PRO A 297 -15.20 1.04 -16.65
CA PRO A 297 -16.45 1.30 -17.35
C PRO A 297 -16.99 2.72 -17.04
N PRO A 298 -17.13 3.63 -18.03
CA PRO A 298 -17.48 5.03 -17.77
C PRO A 298 -18.79 5.22 -17.01
N GLY A 299 -19.80 4.38 -17.31
CA GLY A 299 -21.10 4.41 -16.62
C GLY A 299 -21.04 4.08 -15.12
N ALA A 300 -19.92 3.53 -14.64
CA ALA A 300 -19.72 3.19 -13.22
C ALA A 300 -18.90 4.25 -12.46
N VAL A 301 -18.11 5.08 -13.14
CA VAL A 301 -17.10 5.96 -12.50
C VAL A 301 -17.21 7.44 -12.87
N ASP A 302 -17.90 7.80 -13.96
CA ASP A 302 -18.01 9.18 -14.41
C ASP A 302 -18.84 10.04 -13.44
N GLY A 303 -18.17 11.01 -12.81
CA GLY A 303 -18.80 11.88 -11.80
C GLY A 303 -19.15 11.15 -10.50
N VAL A 304 -18.65 9.93 -10.31
CA VAL A 304 -18.88 9.12 -9.12
C VAL A 304 -17.72 9.29 -8.13
N MET A 305 -18.06 9.65 -6.90
CA MET A 305 -17.12 9.67 -5.78
C MET A 305 -16.87 8.24 -5.28
N GLY A 306 -15.61 7.94 -4.93
CA GLY A 306 -15.17 6.63 -4.47
C GLY A 306 -13.64 6.49 -4.56
N ASN A 307 -13.16 5.25 -4.50
CA ASN A 307 -11.74 4.94 -4.59
C ASN A 307 -11.42 4.22 -5.90
N PHE A 308 -10.99 4.98 -6.91
CA PHE A 308 -10.67 4.47 -8.25
C PHE A 308 -9.26 4.90 -8.64
N PHE A 309 -8.28 4.47 -7.84
CA PHE A 309 -6.86 4.77 -8.06
C PHE A 309 -6.00 3.52 -7.80
N ASP A 310 -4.82 3.48 -8.38
CA ASP A 310 -3.74 2.55 -8.04
C ASP A 310 -2.48 3.36 -7.71
N ALA A 311 -1.39 2.72 -7.33
CA ALA A 311 -0.08 3.35 -7.32
C ALA A 311 1.00 2.41 -7.77
N PHE A 312 2.03 2.99 -8.36
CA PHE A 312 3.26 2.29 -8.67
C PHE A 312 4.45 2.98 -8.04
N LYS A 313 5.51 2.22 -7.89
CA LYS A 313 6.76 2.68 -7.31
C LYS A 313 7.82 2.91 -8.39
N THR A 314 8.54 4.01 -8.28
CA THR A 314 9.78 4.25 -9.03
C THR A 314 10.93 4.54 -8.06
N ARG A 315 12.06 3.88 -8.28
CA ARG A 315 13.30 4.14 -7.56
C ARG A 315 14.05 5.29 -8.21
N ILE A 316 14.55 6.23 -7.42
CA ILE A 316 15.26 7.41 -7.88
C ILE A 316 16.65 7.40 -7.25
N PHE A 317 17.72 7.30 -8.04
CA PHE A 317 19.08 7.25 -7.52
C PHE A 317 19.67 8.65 -7.37
N ARG A 318 20.45 8.89 -6.31
CA ARG A 318 21.18 10.16 -6.15
C ARG A 318 22.14 10.42 -7.30
N ALA A 319 22.81 9.37 -7.78
CA ALA A 319 23.77 9.46 -8.87
C ALA A 319 23.16 10.00 -10.17
N ASP A 320 21.84 9.85 -10.37
CA ASP A 320 21.14 10.35 -11.56
C ASP A 320 21.05 11.88 -11.59
N PHE A 321 21.32 12.57 -10.48
CA PHE A 321 21.35 14.03 -10.38
C PHE A 321 22.76 14.63 -10.57
N CYS A 322 23.78 13.78 -10.57
CA CYS A 322 25.18 14.19 -10.61
C CYS A 322 25.72 14.22 -12.03
N GLU A 323 26.52 15.23 -12.36
CA GLU A 323 27.36 15.20 -13.56
C GLU A 323 28.46 14.15 -13.44
N LYS A 324 28.90 13.59 -14.58
CA LYS A 324 29.97 12.59 -14.60
C LYS A 324 31.24 13.14 -13.94
N GLY A 325 31.64 12.54 -12.82
CA GLY A 325 32.82 12.94 -12.06
C GLY A 325 32.60 14.05 -11.02
N SER A 326 31.35 14.51 -10.82
CA SER A 326 30.97 15.46 -9.78
C SER A 326 30.02 14.81 -8.76
N SER A 327 30.07 15.27 -7.51
CA SER A 327 29.07 14.95 -6.48
C SER A 327 27.99 16.03 -6.35
N GLU A 328 28.04 17.08 -7.17
CA GLU A 328 27.08 18.17 -7.15
C GLU A 328 25.78 17.77 -7.85
N LEU A 329 24.65 18.03 -7.20
CA LEU A 329 23.32 17.73 -7.71
C LEU A 329 22.91 18.87 -8.67
N THR A 330 23.14 18.71 -9.96
CA THR A 330 22.84 19.74 -10.97
C THR A 330 21.66 19.35 -11.85
N ASP A 331 21.55 18.09 -12.27
CA ASP A 331 20.51 17.63 -13.22
C ASP A 331 19.18 17.30 -12.54
N ILE A 332 18.06 17.56 -13.21
CA ILE A 332 16.72 17.06 -12.85
C ILE A 332 16.07 16.26 -13.98
N TRP A 333 16.60 16.33 -15.19
CA TRP A 333 15.97 15.80 -16.40
C TRP A 333 16.27 14.32 -16.59
N THR A 334 17.44 13.83 -16.21
CA THR A 334 17.72 12.38 -16.23
C THR A 334 16.76 11.60 -15.31
N PRO A 335 16.58 11.98 -14.03
CA PRO A 335 15.57 11.37 -13.17
C PRO A 335 14.14 11.56 -13.72
N ALA A 336 13.79 12.75 -14.22
CA ALA A 336 12.44 13.01 -14.77
C ALA A 336 12.11 12.12 -15.98
N LYS A 337 13.10 11.84 -16.85
CA LYS A 337 12.95 10.93 -17.99
C LYS A 337 12.78 9.48 -17.53
N LYS A 338 13.51 9.06 -16.49
CA LYS A 338 13.35 7.75 -15.85
C LYS A 338 11.94 7.60 -15.28
N ILE A 339 11.48 8.56 -14.47
CA ILE A 339 10.13 8.57 -13.91
C ILE A 339 9.08 8.48 -15.03
N SER A 340 9.22 9.32 -16.07
CA SER A 340 8.30 9.27 -17.22
C SER A 340 8.29 7.91 -17.94
N LYS A 341 9.45 7.23 -18.03
CA LYS A 341 9.56 5.88 -18.60
C LYS A 341 8.86 4.85 -17.73
N ASP A 342 9.06 4.93 -16.41
CA ASP A 342 8.43 4.02 -15.45
C ASP A 342 6.91 4.21 -15.41
N THR A 343 6.41 5.45 -15.48
CA THR A 343 4.99 5.77 -15.63
C THR A 343 4.40 5.15 -16.90
N ARG A 344 5.06 5.33 -18.06
CA ARG A 344 4.61 4.71 -19.32
C ARG A 344 4.62 3.19 -19.24
N LYS A 345 5.65 2.61 -18.62
CA LYS A 345 5.75 1.16 -18.40
C LYS A 345 4.58 0.66 -17.57
N TYR A 346 4.22 1.38 -16.51
CA TYR A 346 3.07 1.05 -15.68
C TYR A 346 1.77 1.04 -16.50
N PHE A 347 1.44 2.11 -17.22
CA PHE A 347 0.21 2.16 -18.03
C PHE A 347 0.19 1.20 -19.21
N SER A 348 1.35 0.79 -19.73
CA SER A 348 1.42 -0.23 -20.78
C SER A 348 1.23 -1.67 -20.28
N ASN A 349 1.19 -1.87 -18.95
CA ASN A 349 1.14 -3.20 -18.35
C ASN A 349 -0.31 -3.72 -18.29
N THR A 350 -0.68 -4.50 -19.30
CA THR A 350 -2.04 -5.04 -19.47
C THR A 350 -2.04 -6.57 -19.51
N ALA A 351 -3.14 -7.17 -19.07
CA ALA A 351 -3.42 -8.58 -19.22
C ALA A 351 -3.67 -8.95 -20.69
N PRO A 352 -3.63 -10.25 -21.07
CA PRO A 352 -3.98 -10.67 -22.42
C PRO A 352 -5.39 -10.24 -22.88
N THR A 353 -6.30 -9.98 -21.94
CA THR A 353 -7.65 -9.45 -22.18
C THR A 353 -7.66 -7.97 -22.60
N GLY A 354 -6.54 -7.26 -22.45
CA GLY A 354 -6.41 -5.80 -22.63
C GLY A 354 -6.70 -4.99 -21.37
N GLU A 355 -7.17 -5.62 -20.28
CA GLU A 355 -7.43 -4.97 -19.00
C GLU A 355 -6.11 -4.61 -18.28
N ALA A 356 -6.06 -3.49 -17.58
CA ALA A 356 -4.85 -3.04 -16.88
C ALA A 356 -4.51 -3.94 -15.68
N TYR A 357 -3.23 -4.25 -15.49
CA TYR A 357 -2.79 -4.86 -14.24
C TYR A 357 -2.67 -3.78 -13.15
N LEU A 358 -3.45 -3.93 -12.09
CA LEU A 358 -3.42 -3.03 -10.94
C LEU A 358 -2.54 -3.60 -9.84
N ASN A 359 -1.62 -2.81 -9.30
CA ASN A 359 -0.76 -3.25 -8.22
C ASN A 359 -1.60 -3.60 -7.00
N ILE A 360 -2.61 -2.79 -6.68
CA ILE A 360 -3.58 -3.04 -5.61
C ILE A 360 -4.32 -4.38 -5.70
N ALA A 361 -4.29 -5.09 -6.84
CA ALA A 361 -4.86 -6.43 -6.94
C ALA A 361 -4.26 -7.39 -5.90
N GLY A 362 -3.00 -7.17 -5.50
CA GLY A 362 -2.38 -7.93 -4.42
C GLY A 362 -3.06 -7.79 -3.06
N LEU A 363 -3.91 -6.77 -2.84
CA LEU A 363 -4.72 -6.66 -1.62
C LEU A 363 -5.75 -7.79 -1.50
N LYS A 364 -6.20 -8.40 -2.62
CA LYS A 364 -7.11 -9.54 -2.61
C LYS A 364 -6.50 -10.78 -1.95
N ASN A 365 -5.18 -10.87 -1.95
CA ASN A 365 -4.44 -11.99 -1.34
C ASN A 365 -4.14 -11.76 0.15
N ILE A 366 -4.63 -10.66 0.74
CA ILE A 366 -4.41 -10.31 2.14
C ILE A 366 -5.71 -10.60 2.89
N PRO A 367 -5.77 -11.73 3.64
CA PRO A 367 -6.99 -12.12 4.34
C PRO A 367 -7.28 -11.19 5.52
N ASP A 368 -6.24 -10.68 6.19
CA ASP A 368 -6.36 -9.78 7.34
C ASP A 368 -5.54 -8.50 7.10
N LEU A 369 -6.22 -7.47 6.58
CA LEU A 369 -5.62 -6.15 6.37
C LEU A 369 -5.30 -5.45 7.70
N GLN A 370 -6.03 -5.75 8.77
CA GLN A 370 -5.80 -5.16 10.08
C GLN A 370 -4.52 -5.69 10.71
N ALA A 371 -4.30 -7.01 10.72
CA ALA A 371 -3.06 -7.59 11.20
C ALA A 371 -1.86 -7.10 10.39
N LEU A 372 -1.98 -7.04 9.07
CA LEU A 372 -0.93 -6.50 8.21
C LEU A 372 -0.61 -5.04 8.57
N LEU A 373 -1.58 -4.14 8.57
CA LEU A 373 -1.34 -2.73 8.86
C LEU A 373 -0.83 -2.52 10.30
N THR A 374 -1.31 -3.32 11.27
CA THR A 374 -0.79 -3.33 12.64
C THR A 374 0.70 -3.70 12.68
N SER A 375 1.13 -4.70 11.89
CA SER A 375 2.53 -5.13 11.84
C SER A 375 3.50 -4.07 11.30
N LEU A 376 2.99 -3.06 10.58
CA LEU A 376 3.79 -1.96 10.05
C LEU A 376 4.06 -0.85 11.09
N ILE A 377 3.31 -0.83 12.19
CA ILE A 377 3.47 0.16 13.26
C ILE A 377 4.81 -0.08 13.97
N GLY A 378 5.61 0.98 14.12
CA GLY A 378 6.97 0.91 14.64
C GLY A 378 8.01 0.34 13.65
N GLY A 379 7.56 -0.22 12.53
CA GLY A 379 8.40 -0.74 11.47
C GLY A 379 9.02 0.35 10.58
N GLN A 380 10.05 -0.03 9.82
CA GLN A 380 10.59 0.82 8.76
C GLN A 380 9.53 1.02 7.66
N ARG A 381 9.49 2.23 7.12
CA ARG A 381 8.64 2.54 5.97
C ARG A 381 9.06 1.76 4.74
N THR A 382 8.10 1.48 3.88
CA THR A 382 8.32 0.79 2.60
C THR A 382 8.66 1.74 1.45
N GLU A 383 8.32 3.01 1.57
CA GLU A 383 8.59 4.07 0.59
C GLU A 383 9.17 5.31 1.26
N SER A 384 10.05 6.00 0.54
CA SER A 384 10.72 7.22 0.99
C SER A 384 9.78 8.41 0.97
N LEU A 385 9.14 8.60 -0.19
CA LEU A 385 8.31 9.75 -0.50
C LEU A 385 7.11 9.31 -1.33
N GLU A 386 6.06 10.10 -1.26
CA GLU A 386 4.88 9.92 -2.06
C GLU A 386 4.53 11.25 -2.70
N LEU A 387 4.26 11.20 -4.00
CA LEU A 387 3.96 12.39 -4.77
C LEU A 387 2.72 12.15 -5.62
N ALA A 388 1.67 12.85 -5.23
CA ALA A 388 0.42 12.90 -5.95
C ALA A 388 0.30 14.21 -6.72
N TYR A 389 -0.32 14.13 -7.88
CA TYR A 389 -0.57 15.27 -8.77
C TYR A 389 -2.02 15.25 -9.29
N ILE A 390 -2.90 15.97 -8.61
CA ILE A 390 -4.36 15.94 -8.87
C ILE A 390 -4.74 16.59 -10.22
N GLY A 391 -3.77 17.08 -10.99
CA GLY A 391 -4.03 17.75 -12.26
C GLY A 391 -4.51 19.20 -12.08
N PRO A 392 -4.68 19.93 -13.18
CA PRO A 392 -5.32 21.24 -13.14
C PRO A 392 -6.76 21.09 -12.65
N HIS A 393 -7.17 21.90 -11.67
CA HIS A 393 -8.58 21.98 -11.30
C HIS A 393 -9.37 22.54 -12.49
N VAL A 394 -10.32 21.77 -13.01
CA VAL A 394 -11.21 22.20 -14.10
C VAL A 394 -12.52 22.70 -13.48
N PRO A 395 -12.77 24.02 -13.47
CA PRO A 395 -14.00 24.56 -12.91
C PRO A 395 -15.23 24.09 -13.69
N PHE A 396 -16.39 24.06 -13.04
CA PHE A 396 -17.66 23.87 -13.71
C PHE A 396 -17.89 24.98 -14.76
N SER A 397 -18.20 24.58 -16.00
CA SER A 397 -18.65 25.45 -17.07
C SER A 397 -20.06 25.09 -17.49
N GLY A 398 -21.00 26.05 -17.45
CA GLY A 398 -22.40 25.85 -17.85
C GLY A 398 -22.63 25.61 -19.35
N ASP A 399 -21.59 25.57 -20.18
CA ASP A 399 -21.68 25.33 -21.62
C ASP A 399 -21.71 23.82 -21.93
N SER A 400 -22.88 23.33 -22.36
CA SER A 400 -23.13 21.92 -22.66
C SER A 400 -22.19 21.33 -23.73
N ARG A 401 -21.59 22.16 -24.60
CA ARG A 401 -20.61 21.72 -25.61
C ARG A 401 -19.22 21.41 -25.05
N LYS A 402 -18.89 21.93 -23.86
CA LYS A 402 -17.67 21.60 -23.09
C LYS A 402 -17.96 20.66 -21.92
N SER A 403 -19.24 20.34 -21.67
CA SER A 403 -19.68 19.50 -20.55
C SER A 403 -19.41 18.01 -20.76
N LYS A 404 -19.30 17.57 -22.02
CA LYS A 404 -18.62 16.34 -22.37
C LYS A 404 -17.14 16.67 -22.38
N LEU A 405 -16.36 16.06 -21.49
CA LEU A 405 -14.93 15.89 -21.73
C LEU A 405 -14.80 15.45 -23.19
N THR A 406 -14.26 16.32 -24.05
CA THR A 406 -14.05 15.91 -25.43
C THR A 406 -13.11 14.71 -25.40
N GLN A 407 -13.26 13.76 -26.31
CA GLN A 407 -12.33 12.63 -26.39
C GLN A 407 -10.87 13.13 -26.43
N SER A 408 -10.63 14.33 -26.99
CA SER A 408 -9.34 15.03 -27.00
C SER A 408 -8.89 15.67 -25.67
N ASP A 409 -9.81 16.09 -24.79
CA ASP A 409 -9.49 16.55 -23.43
C ASP A 409 -9.23 15.35 -22.52
N GLN A 410 -10.04 14.28 -22.65
CA GLN A 410 -9.77 12.97 -22.07
C GLN A 410 -8.44 12.39 -22.55
N ASP A 411 -8.07 12.53 -23.82
CA ASP A 411 -6.78 12.06 -24.36
C ASP A 411 -5.57 12.87 -23.88
N ARG A 412 -5.76 14.15 -23.49
CA ARG A 412 -4.72 14.96 -22.86
C ARG A 412 -4.62 14.72 -21.35
N ASP A 413 -5.73 14.39 -20.71
CA ASP A 413 -5.83 13.95 -19.30
C ASP A 413 -5.36 12.49 -19.08
N ARG A 414 -5.45 11.64 -20.12
CA ARG A 414 -5.09 10.20 -20.14
C ARG A 414 -3.66 9.88 -19.71
N HIS A 415 -2.78 10.86 -19.57
CA HIS A 415 -1.38 10.64 -19.24
C HIS A 415 -0.90 11.30 -17.95
N LEU A 416 -1.74 12.08 -17.26
CA LEU A 416 -1.24 12.96 -16.19
C LEU A 416 -2.14 13.14 -14.97
N ASN A 417 -3.23 12.41 -14.77
CA ASN A 417 -4.00 12.54 -13.53
C ASN A 417 -3.47 11.57 -12.45
N MET A 418 -2.73 12.13 -11.48
CA MET A 418 -2.16 11.43 -10.34
C MET A 418 -2.94 11.80 -9.07
N THR A 419 -4.00 11.09 -8.74
CA THR A 419 -4.80 11.41 -7.55
C THR A 419 -3.98 11.28 -6.25
N SER A 420 -4.32 12.08 -5.23
CA SER A 420 -3.74 11.94 -3.89
C SER A 420 -4.27 10.72 -3.17
N VAL A 421 -3.37 9.81 -2.79
CA VAL A 421 -3.54 8.92 -1.65
C VAL A 421 -2.20 8.71 -0.96
N THR A 422 -2.32 8.58 0.36
CA THR A 422 -1.36 8.38 1.44
C THR A 422 -0.62 7.02 1.38
N ARG A 423 0.69 7.06 1.60
CA ARG A 423 1.69 6.12 2.15
C ARG A 423 1.60 4.58 1.99
N TYR A 424 0.66 3.99 1.27
CA TYR A 424 0.27 2.61 1.63
C TYR A 424 0.11 1.59 0.48
N GLN A 425 0.58 1.85 -0.74
CA GLN A 425 0.41 0.92 -1.88
C GLN A 425 1.65 0.11 -2.29
N ALA A 426 2.83 0.28 -1.67
CA ALA A 426 3.97 -0.63 -1.89
C ALA A 426 3.77 -2.07 -1.35
N ILE A 427 2.66 -2.33 -0.65
CA ILE A 427 2.33 -3.62 -0.07
C ILE A 427 2.03 -4.64 -1.19
N ALA A 428 1.21 -4.28 -2.17
CA ALA A 428 0.69 -5.28 -3.10
C ALA A 428 1.74 -5.78 -4.12
N LYS A 429 2.77 -4.97 -4.44
CA LYS A 429 3.92 -5.39 -5.28
C LYS A 429 5.00 -6.15 -4.50
N LYS A 430 5.10 -5.92 -3.20
CA LYS A 430 5.94 -6.70 -2.30
C LYS A 430 5.22 -7.92 -1.75
N ILE A 431 3.96 -8.19 -2.13
CA ILE A 431 3.14 -9.31 -1.66
C ILE A 431 2.71 -10.28 -2.77
N VAL A 432 2.67 -9.96 -4.06
CA VAL A 432 2.38 -11.02 -5.06
C VAL A 432 3.47 -12.12 -5.07
N MET A 433 4.73 -11.78 -4.77
CA MET A 433 5.76 -12.82 -4.54
C MET A 433 5.66 -13.48 -3.16
N PRO A 434 5.48 -12.77 -2.03
CA PRO A 434 5.38 -13.42 -0.74
C PRO A 434 3.96 -13.72 -0.22
N ALA A 435 2.89 -13.58 -0.99
CA ALA A 435 1.59 -14.22 -0.77
C ALA A 435 1.54 -15.57 -1.46
N LEU A 436 2.19 -15.70 -2.64
CA LEU A 436 2.60 -17.01 -3.16
C LEU A 436 3.62 -17.69 -2.23
N ARG A 437 4.50 -16.93 -1.54
CA ARG A 437 5.25 -17.48 -0.40
C ARG A 437 4.43 -17.63 0.87
N SER A 438 3.48 -16.77 1.24
CA SER A 438 2.73 -16.86 2.52
C SER A 438 1.70 -17.96 2.55
N TRP A 439 1.17 -18.38 1.40
CA TRP A 439 0.40 -19.62 1.32
C TRP A 439 1.28 -20.87 1.51
N MET A 440 2.60 -20.75 1.28
CA MET A 440 3.60 -21.78 1.62
C MET A 440 4.31 -21.53 2.97
N CYS A 441 4.21 -20.31 3.53
CA CYS A 441 4.97 -19.84 4.70
C CYS A 441 4.11 -19.58 5.94
N TYR A 442 2.83 -19.93 5.94
CA TYR A 442 2.07 -20.03 7.21
C TYR A 442 2.52 -21.21 8.11
N LEU A 443 3.59 -21.89 7.69
CA LEU A 443 4.40 -22.77 8.53
C LEU A 443 5.75 -22.19 8.97
N TYR A 444 5.97 -20.90 8.70
CA TYR A 444 7.29 -20.28 8.71
C TYR A 444 7.29 -18.94 9.41
N LEU A 445 7.24 -18.91 10.75
CA LEU A 445 7.67 -17.74 11.53
C LEU A 445 7.99 -18.08 12.99
N GLU A 446 9.28 -18.25 13.28
CA GLU A 446 9.94 -17.49 14.36
C GLU A 446 11.47 -17.46 14.17
N VAL A 447 11.99 -16.79 13.13
CA VAL A 447 13.40 -16.30 13.12
C VAL A 447 13.53 -15.06 12.23
N SER A 448 13.25 -13.86 12.75
CA SER A 448 13.56 -12.59 12.07
C SER A 448 14.13 -11.51 13.00
N HIS A 449 14.72 -11.88 14.14
CA HIS A 449 15.50 -10.98 15.01
C HIS A 449 17.04 -11.09 14.86
N MET A 450 17.58 -11.43 13.67
CA MET A 450 19.01 -11.85 13.57
C MET A 450 19.83 -11.31 12.38
N LYS A 451 19.81 -10.01 12.11
CA LYS A 451 20.75 -9.39 11.14
C LYS A 451 21.47 -8.13 11.60
N ARG A 452 21.67 -7.92 12.90
CA ARG A 452 22.65 -6.94 13.39
C ARG A 452 23.69 -7.59 14.29
N ALA A 453 24.63 -8.31 13.67
CA ALA A 453 26.05 -7.97 13.72
C ALA A 453 26.96 -9.10 13.24
N ALA A 454 28.10 -8.69 12.69
CA ALA A 454 29.42 -9.01 13.23
C ALA A 454 30.43 -8.41 12.23
N SER A 455 30.44 -7.09 12.10
CA SER A 455 31.66 -6.33 11.86
C SER A 455 31.91 -5.55 13.14
N THR A 456 32.88 -6.01 13.92
CA THR A 456 33.23 -5.65 15.32
C THR A 456 32.14 -5.94 16.36
N THR A 457 32.29 -7.06 17.07
CA THR A 457 31.76 -7.35 18.42
C THR A 457 30.32 -6.86 18.74
N SER A 458 29.38 -7.79 18.58
CA SER A 458 28.06 -7.94 19.27
C SER A 458 26.88 -8.12 18.30
N SER A 459 26.40 -9.38 18.19
CA SER A 459 25.11 -9.90 17.68
C SER A 459 24.89 -10.39 16.23
N ALA A 460 25.77 -11.27 15.73
CA ALA A 460 25.22 -12.43 15.03
C ALA A 460 24.52 -13.22 16.14
N PHE A 461 23.25 -13.55 15.97
CA PHE A 461 22.40 -14.31 16.91
C PHE A 461 21.65 -13.54 18.02
N GLN A 462 20.32 -13.44 17.88
CA GLN A 462 19.30 -13.81 18.87
C GLN A 462 17.86 -13.98 18.29
N PHE A 463 17.52 -15.18 17.79
CA PHE A 463 16.43 -15.97 18.39
C PHE A 463 17.13 -17.11 19.14
N SER A 464 17.78 -16.73 20.23
CA SER A 464 17.71 -17.52 21.45
C SER A 464 16.56 -16.87 22.22
N GLU A 465 15.48 -17.56 22.49
CA GLU A 465 15.40 -19.00 22.71
C GLU A 465 14.97 -19.72 21.41
N ARG A 466 15.70 -20.55 20.65
CA ARG A 466 16.74 -21.57 20.86
C ARG A 466 17.40 -21.89 19.48
N ASN A 467 18.68 -22.27 19.45
CA ASN A 467 19.53 -22.51 18.25
C ASN A 467 18.98 -23.54 17.22
N ILE A 468 18.21 -23.14 16.19
CA ILE A 468 17.67 -24.05 15.14
C ILE A 468 18.01 -23.53 13.73
N LEU A 469 18.42 -24.38 12.79
CA LEU A 469 18.61 -24.06 11.36
C LEU A 469 17.60 -24.79 10.47
N TYR A 470 17.05 -24.16 9.43
CA TYR A 470 15.90 -24.73 8.70
C TYR A 470 16.00 -25.13 7.20
N ILE A 471 16.86 -24.66 6.31
CA ILE A 471 17.00 -25.24 4.93
C ILE A 471 15.74 -25.85 4.20
N ASP A 472 14.98 -25.02 3.49
CA ASP A 472 13.93 -25.47 2.54
C ASP A 472 14.37 -25.23 1.08
N ALA A 473 14.16 -26.23 0.23
CA ALA A 473 14.41 -26.12 -1.20
C ALA A 473 13.37 -26.90 -2.03
N LEU A 474 12.83 -26.26 -3.06
CA LEU A 474 11.85 -26.87 -3.96
C LEU A 474 12.50 -27.74 -5.04
N PRO A 475 11.76 -28.72 -5.61
CA PRO A 475 12.28 -29.66 -6.61
C PRO A 475 12.85 -29.01 -7.88
N THR A 476 12.43 -27.77 -8.19
CA THR A 476 12.84 -27.00 -9.38
C THR A 476 14.14 -26.21 -9.20
N GLY A 477 14.86 -26.38 -8.08
CA GLY A 477 16.09 -25.65 -7.77
C GLY A 477 17.26 -25.93 -8.71
N PHE A 478 17.30 -25.30 -9.88
CA PHE A 478 18.47 -25.32 -10.78
C PHE A 478 19.72 -24.66 -10.13
N GLY A 479 19.53 -23.82 -9.10
CA GLY A 479 20.61 -23.11 -8.41
C GLY A 479 21.52 -23.97 -7.53
N THR A 480 21.02 -25.09 -6.97
CA THR A 480 21.77 -25.99 -6.08
C THR A 480 22.59 -27.05 -6.81
N ARG A 481 22.44 -27.13 -8.15
CA ARG A 481 23.17 -28.08 -9.01
C ARG A 481 24.47 -27.50 -9.57
N ASN A 482 24.71 -26.20 -9.38
CA ASN A 482 25.90 -25.52 -9.84
C ASN A 482 26.90 -25.37 -8.68
N ALA A 483 28.03 -26.08 -8.76
CA ALA A 483 29.07 -26.08 -7.73
C ALA A 483 29.60 -24.67 -7.38
N ASN A 484 29.60 -23.73 -8.33
CA ASN A 484 30.06 -22.35 -8.09
C ASN A 484 29.13 -21.56 -7.15
N ASN A 485 27.87 -21.99 -6.99
CA ASN A 485 26.91 -21.36 -6.08
C ASN A 485 26.92 -21.99 -4.68
N MET A 486 27.49 -23.20 -4.52
CA MET A 486 27.45 -23.97 -3.27
C MET A 486 28.60 -23.63 -2.32
N ALA A 487 29.79 -23.28 -2.82
CA ALA A 487 30.97 -23.05 -1.96
C ALA A 487 30.76 -21.99 -0.84
N PRO A 488 30.10 -20.83 -1.08
CA PRO A 488 29.81 -19.88 -0.01
C PRO A 488 28.79 -20.42 1.01
N VAL A 489 27.82 -21.22 0.54
CA VAL A 489 26.78 -21.83 1.38
C VAL A 489 27.37 -22.91 2.28
N GLU A 490 28.25 -23.76 1.74
CA GLU A 490 28.97 -24.78 2.50
C GLU A 490 29.82 -24.14 3.60
N THR A 491 30.61 -23.12 3.24
CA THR A 491 31.45 -22.37 4.18
C THR A 491 30.62 -21.81 5.34
N TYR A 492 29.45 -21.22 5.03
CA TYR A 492 28.58 -20.67 6.04
C TYR A 492 27.97 -21.76 6.94
N ILE A 493 27.44 -22.84 6.38
CA ILE A 493 26.83 -23.92 7.16
C ILE A 493 27.87 -24.55 8.10
N HIS A 494 29.09 -24.83 7.62
CA HIS A 494 30.16 -25.34 8.49
C HIS A 494 30.49 -24.40 9.65
N SER A 495 30.43 -23.08 9.43
CA SER A 495 30.73 -22.10 10.47
C SER A 495 29.71 -22.09 11.61
N ILE A 496 28.44 -22.41 11.32
CA ILE A 496 27.36 -22.33 12.32
C ILE A 496 26.96 -23.69 12.89
N PHE A 497 27.16 -24.78 12.15
CA PHE A 497 26.63 -26.11 12.50
C PHE A 497 26.97 -26.59 13.93
N PRO A 498 28.21 -26.42 14.44
CA PRO A 498 28.56 -26.84 15.80
C PRO A 498 27.82 -26.09 16.92
N SER A 499 27.23 -24.93 16.62
CA SER A 499 26.51 -24.09 17.59
C SER A 499 25.00 -24.34 17.63
N LEU A 500 24.49 -25.13 16.68
CA LEU A 500 23.07 -25.41 16.53
C LEU A 500 22.61 -26.51 17.50
N LYS A 501 21.37 -26.39 18.00
CA LYS A 501 20.68 -27.43 18.78
C LYS A 501 19.88 -28.36 17.89
N TYR A 502 19.34 -27.86 16.78
CA TYR A 502 18.62 -28.68 15.80
C TYR A 502 18.84 -28.13 14.38
N VAL A 503 18.79 -29.01 13.40
CA VAL A 503 18.63 -28.67 11.99
C VAL A 503 17.36 -29.33 11.49
N ILE A 504 16.55 -28.62 10.73
CA ILE A 504 15.41 -29.17 10.02
C ILE A 504 15.69 -28.94 8.53
N THR A 505 15.29 -29.86 7.66
CA THR A 505 15.40 -29.72 6.20
C THR A 505 14.11 -30.19 5.54
N ILE A 506 13.69 -29.48 4.49
CA ILE A 506 12.43 -29.77 3.78
C ILE A 506 12.68 -29.98 2.29
N CYS A 507 12.02 -30.99 1.73
CA CYS A 507 12.06 -31.26 0.30
C CYS A 507 13.48 -31.56 -0.17
N THR A 508 14.08 -30.70 -0.98
CA THR A 508 15.48 -30.88 -1.44
C THR A 508 16.48 -30.16 -0.53
N GLY A 509 16.04 -29.62 0.61
CA GLY A 509 16.92 -28.97 1.58
C GLY A 509 18.00 -29.89 2.12
N SER A 510 17.70 -31.19 2.28
CA SER A 510 18.70 -32.20 2.66
C SER A 510 19.82 -32.35 1.63
N ALA A 511 19.61 -31.99 0.35
CA ALA A 511 20.65 -31.98 -0.68
C ALA A 511 21.74 -30.92 -0.41
N ILE A 512 21.37 -29.79 0.20
CA ILE A 512 22.32 -28.73 0.56
C ILE A 512 23.19 -29.21 1.72
N LEU A 513 22.56 -29.80 2.74
CA LEU A 513 23.27 -30.32 3.91
C LEU A 513 24.09 -31.57 3.57
N ALA A 514 23.64 -32.39 2.63
CA ALA A 514 24.43 -33.49 2.10
C ALA A 514 25.71 -32.99 1.44
N GLN A 515 25.64 -31.96 0.59
CA GLN A 515 26.84 -31.44 -0.10
C GLN A 515 27.95 -30.94 0.85
N THR A 516 27.61 -30.47 2.05
CA THR A 516 28.61 -30.09 3.09
C THR A 516 29.30 -31.29 3.74
N GLY A 517 28.72 -32.50 3.66
CA GLY A 517 29.19 -33.68 4.38
C GLY A 517 28.77 -33.78 5.82
N LEU A 518 27.94 -32.85 6.30
CA LEU A 518 27.43 -32.88 7.67
C LEU A 518 26.35 -33.96 7.90
N LEU A 519 25.91 -34.62 6.82
CA LEU A 519 25.03 -35.79 6.84
C LEU A 519 25.77 -37.13 6.64
N ASP A 520 27.10 -37.14 6.57
CA ASP A 520 27.85 -38.37 6.34
C ASP A 520 27.64 -39.38 7.47
N ASN A 521 27.22 -40.59 7.10
CA ASN A 521 26.84 -41.70 7.97
C ASN A 521 25.67 -41.35 8.90
N ARG A 522 24.80 -40.44 8.48
CA ARG A 522 23.60 -40.02 9.21
C ARG A 522 22.36 -40.32 8.40
N ARG A 523 21.26 -40.57 9.10
CA ARG A 523 19.97 -40.87 8.47
C ARG A 523 19.31 -39.61 7.95
N ALA A 524 18.89 -39.61 6.69
CA ALA A 524 18.12 -38.51 6.12
C ALA A 524 17.10 -38.98 5.09
N THR A 525 16.10 -38.13 4.82
CA THR A 525 15.18 -38.30 3.69
C THR A 525 15.16 -37.03 2.83
N THR A 526 14.58 -37.15 1.64
CA THR A 526 14.38 -36.08 0.68
C THR A 526 13.16 -36.38 -0.18
N ASN A 527 12.77 -35.42 -1.01
CA ASN A 527 11.65 -35.56 -1.94
C ASN A 527 11.84 -36.74 -2.90
N LYS A 528 10.80 -37.59 -2.99
CA LYS A 528 10.80 -38.84 -3.78
C LYS A 528 10.94 -38.61 -5.29
N SER A 529 10.38 -37.52 -5.82
CA SER A 529 10.53 -37.15 -7.24
C SER A 529 11.96 -36.80 -7.63
N THR A 530 12.79 -36.36 -6.68
CA THR A 530 14.20 -35.99 -6.89
C THR A 530 15.17 -36.98 -6.24
N TRP A 531 14.68 -38.12 -5.72
CA TRP A 531 15.43 -39.08 -4.93
C TRP A 531 16.75 -39.47 -5.58
N ALA A 532 16.69 -40.00 -6.80
CA ALA A 532 17.87 -40.43 -7.54
C ALA A 532 18.92 -39.31 -7.69
N SER A 533 18.48 -38.07 -7.91
CA SER A 533 19.39 -36.93 -8.07
C SER A 533 20.04 -36.51 -6.76
N VAL A 534 19.27 -36.43 -5.66
CA VAL A 534 19.78 -35.95 -4.36
C VAL A 534 20.68 -36.99 -3.72
N VAL A 535 20.26 -38.26 -3.74
CA VAL A 535 21.05 -39.37 -3.19
C VAL A 535 22.39 -39.52 -3.93
N SER A 536 22.41 -39.23 -5.23
CA SER A 536 23.67 -39.25 -6.01
C SER A 536 24.68 -38.17 -5.62
N LEU A 537 24.25 -37.09 -4.94
CA LEU A 537 25.15 -36.01 -4.52
C LEU A 537 26.10 -36.46 -3.42
N ARG A 538 25.66 -37.37 -2.54
CA ARG A 538 26.49 -37.91 -1.46
C ARG A 538 25.99 -39.27 -1.01
N LYS A 539 26.80 -40.30 -1.26
CA LYS A 539 26.48 -41.71 -1.01
C LYS A 539 26.76 -42.13 0.42
N GLU A 540 27.48 -41.30 1.15
CA GLU A 540 27.86 -41.48 2.54
C GLU A 540 26.68 -41.24 3.49
N VAL A 541 25.62 -40.57 3.04
CA VAL A 541 24.40 -40.36 3.82
C VAL A 541 23.52 -41.61 3.78
N GLU A 542 22.94 -42.02 4.91
CA GLU A 542 22.00 -43.15 5.00
C GLU A 542 20.60 -42.68 4.60
N TRP A 543 20.24 -42.84 3.33
CA TRP A 543 19.00 -42.28 2.79
C TRP A 543 17.81 -43.22 2.99
N VAL A 544 16.81 -42.77 3.76
CA VAL A 544 15.57 -43.51 4.05
C VAL A 544 14.47 -43.15 3.04
N ALA A 545 14.18 -44.08 2.14
CA ALA A 545 13.29 -43.89 1.00
C ALA A 545 11.82 -43.83 1.39
N LYS A 546 11.37 -44.63 2.36
CA LYS A 546 9.99 -44.61 2.84
C LYS A 546 9.91 -43.96 4.23
N ALA A 547 9.95 -42.63 4.23
CA ALA A 547 9.83 -41.82 5.44
C ALA A 547 9.22 -40.46 5.11
N ARG A 548 8.19 -40.06 5.84
CA ARG A 548 7.63 -38.72 5.79
C ARG A 548 8.66 -37.73 6.31
N TRP A 549 9.26 -38.06 7.45
CA TRP A 549 10.47 -37.42 7.94
C TRP A 549 11.38 -38.43 8.65
N VAL A 550 12.63 -38.03 8.85
CA VAL A 550 13.67 -38.79 9.55
C VAL A 550 14.28 -37.86 10.58
N VAL A 551 14.43 -38.33 11.80
CA VAL A 551 15.20 -37.67 12.85
C VAL A 551 16.49 -38.45 13.06
N ASP A 552 17.62 -37.77 12.89
CA ASP A 552 18.94 -38.26 13.25
C ASP A 552 19.43 -37.47 14.47
N ASP A 553 19.46 -38.11 15.62
CA ASP A 553 19.84 -37.55 16.93
C ASP A 553 21.17 -38.14 17.44
N THR A 554 22.08 -38.46 16.51
CA THR A 554 23.39 -39.06 16.82
C THR A 554 24.10 -38.28 17.95
N PRO A 555 24.47 -38.95 19.07
CA PRO A 555 25.08 -38.28 20.21
C PRO A 555 26.38 -37.55 19.85
N GLY A 556 26.54 -36.34 20.38
CA GLY A 556 27.75 -35.53 20.18
C GLY A 556 27.77 -34.70 18.90
N VAL A 557 26.74 -34.79 18.05
CA VAL A 557 26.53 -33.91 16.89
C VAL A 557 25.13 -33.29 16.90
N THR A 558 24.93 -32.20 16.18
CA THR A 558 23.64 -31.50 16.10
C THR A 558 22.56 -32.41 15.49
N PRO A 559 21.43 -32.66 16.17
CA PRO A 559 20.31 -33.41 15.63
C PRO A 559 19.77 -32.82 14.32
N VAL A 560 19.48 -33.68 13.33
CA VAL A 560 18.93 -33.28 12.04
C VAL A 560 17.58 -33.95 11.82
N TRP A 561 16.56 -33.15 11.51
CA TRP A 561 15.24 -33.56 11.10
C TRP A 561 15.15 -33.31 9.59
N SER A 562 14.94 -34.34 8.79
CA SER A 562 14.79 -34.19 7.34
C SER A 562 13.42 -34.69 6.92
N SER A 563 12.75 -33.98 6.02
CA SER A 563 11.43 -34.37 5.52
C SER A 563 11.45 -34.60 4.01
N SER A 564 10.50 -35.42 3.56
CA SER A 564 10.33 -35.76 2.15
C SER A 564 9.72 -34.60 1.36
N GLY A 565 8.49 -34.69 0.85
CA GLY A 565 7.89 -33.63 0.07
C GLY A 565 7.52 -32.37 0.89
N VAL A 566 7.06 -31.32 0.20
CA VAL A 566 6.60 -30.08 0.84
C VAL A 566 5.51 -30.35 1.88
N SER A 567 4.56 -31.25 1.59
CA SER A 567 3.52 -31.67 2.53
C SER A 567 4.07 -32.41 3.75
N ALA A 568 5.05 -33.29 3.56
CA ALA A 568 5.75 -33.95 4.66
C ALA A 568 6.54 -32.95 5.53
N GLY A 569 6.94 -31.84 4.92
CA GLY A 569 7.54 -30.72 5.62
C GLY A 569 6.60 -30.00 6.59
N ILE A 570 5.29 -30.07 6.32
CA ILE A 570 4.28 -29.58 7.25
C ILE A 570 4.23 -30.47 8.49
N ASP A 571 4.18 -31.78 8.27
CA ASP A 571 4.06 -32.75 9.36
C ASP A 571 5.30 -32.86 10.23
N VAL A 572 6.52 -32.76 9.67
CA VAL A 572 7.75 -32.72 10.49
C VAL A 572 7.79 -31.50 11.40
N THR A 573 7.18 -30.39 10.98
CA THR A 573 7.11 -29.18 11.79
C THR A 573 6.16 -29.37 12.96
N PHE A 574 5.01 -30.02 12.75
CA PHE A 574 4.13 -30.42 13.85
C PHE A 574 4.78 -31.44 14.79
N ALA A 575 5.52 -32.41 14.26
CA ALA A 575 6.28 -33.36 15.06
C ALA A 575 7.36 -32.65 15.91
N PHE A 576 8.01 -31.62 15.35
CA PHE A 576 8.96 -30.80 16.07
C PHE A 576 8.29 -29.92 17.14
N ILE A 577 7.14 -29.29 16.83
CA ILE A 577 6.34 -28.53 17.81
C ILE A 577 5.93 -29.43 18.97
N LYS A 578 5.43 -30.63 18.68
CA LYS A 578 5.11 -31.64 19.70
C LYS A 578 6.30 -31.94 20.59
N MET A 579 7.48 -32.14 20.01
CA MET A 579 8.71 -32.45 20.76
C MET A 579 9.11 -31.30 21.69
N VAL A 580 8.97 -30.05 21.23
CA VAL A 580 9.43 -28.87 21.99
C VAL A 580 8.39 -28.34 22.97
N TYR A 581 7.11 -28.36 22.60
CA TYR A 581 6.00 -27.67 23.29
C TYR A 581 4.86 -28.60 23.73
N GLY A 582 4.88 -29.88 23.35
CA GLY A 582 3.85 -30.86 23.70
C GLY A 582 2.74 -31.02 22.66
N GLU A 583 1.97 -32.10 22.79
CA GLU A 583 0.92 -32.48 21.84
C GLU A 583 -0.22 -31.46 21.76
N ASP A 584 -0.68 -30.94 22.90
CA ASP A 584 -1.83 -30.02 22.99
C ASP A 584 -1.60 -28.75 22.15
N VAL A 585 -0.35 -28.26 22.12
CA VAL A 585 0.05 -27.10 21.32
C VAL A 585 0.06 -27.45 19.83
N ALA A 586 0.63 -28.60 19.47
CA ALA A 586 0.65 -29.06 18.08
C ALA A 586 -0.78 -29.28 17.53
N GLU A 587 -1.68 -29.83 18.34
CA GLU A 587 -3.08 -30.04 17.99
C GLU A 587 -3.87 -28.72 17.90
N SER A 588 -3.66 -27.79 18.84
CA SER A 588 -4.31 -26.48 18.80
C SER A 588 -3.93 -25.70 17.54
N VAL A 589 -2.65 -25.74 17.15
CA VAL A 589 -2.17 -25.11 15.91
C VAL A 589 -2.75 -25.80 14.68
N ALA A 590 -2.81 -27.14 14.66
CA ALA A 590 -3.41 -27.88 13.55
C ALA A 590 -4.91 -27.54 13.38
N ASN A 591 -5.66 -27.47 14.48
CA ASN A 591 -7.09 -27.11 14.48
C ASN A 591 -7.32 -25.66 14.02
N LEU A 592 -6.49 -24.71 14.46
CA LEU A 592 -6.54 -23.32 13.98
C LEU A 592 -6.29 -23.22 12.48
N MET A 593 -5.39 -24.07 11.96
CA MET A 593 -5.06 -24.13 10.53
C MET A 593 -6.06 -24.97 9.71
N GLU A 594 -7.03 -25.61 10.37
CA GLU A 594 -7.90 -26.64 9.77
C GLU A 594 -7.11 -27.71 8.99
N TYR A 595 -5.92 -28.09 9.52
CA TYR A 595 -5.00 -29.00 8.86
C TYR A 595 -5.06 -30.41 9.47
N ASP A 596 -5.37 -31.41 8.63
CA ASP A 596 -5.28 -32.82 9.00
C ASP A 596 -3.81 -33.29 8.96
N ARG A 597 -3.18 -33.32 10.14
CA ARG A 597 -1.75 -33.65 10.30
C ARG A 597 -1.49 -35.16 10.36
N HIS A 598 -0.41 -35.60 9.72
CA HIS A 598 0.07 -36.97 9.82
C HIS A 598 1.15 -37.10 10.91
N SER A 599 0.88 -37.91 11.93
CA SER A 599 1.80 -38.10 13.07
C SER A 599 2.77 -39.28 12.93
N ASP A 600 2.63 -40.09 11.88
CA ASP A 600 3.52 -41.24 11.59
C ASP A 600 4.65 -40.83 10.65
N ASP A 601 5.89 -40.91 11.14
CA ASP A 601 7.10 -40.56 10.41
C ASP A 601 7.38 -41.52 9.24
N LYS A 602 6.78 -42.71 9.25
CA LYS A 602 6.90 -43.73 8.20
C LYS A 602 5.80 -43.65 7.15
N TRP A 603 4.81 -42.78 7.35
CA TRP A 603 3.70 -42.60 6.40
C TRP A 603 4.12 -41.77 5.18
N ASP A 604 4.74 -42.44 4.21
CA ASP A 604 5.09 -41.83 2.93
C ASP A 604 4.62 -42.69 1.75
N PRO A 605 3.36 -42.51 1.29
CA PRO A 605 2.84 -43.25 0.14
C PRO A 605 3.58 -42.89 -1.16
N PHE A 606 4.30 -41.77 -1.20
CA PHE A 606 5.02 -41.34 -2.40
C PHE A 606 6.28 -42.18 -2.65
N ALA A 607 6.79 -42.90 -1.65
CA ALA A 607 7.88 -43.84 -1.86
C ALA A 607 7.51 -44.94 -2.87
N GLU A 608 6.26 -45.42 -2.81
CA GLU A 608 5.72 -46.42 -3.74
C GLU A 608 5.42 -45.79 -5.11
N VAL A 609 4.86 -44.57 -5.14
CA VAL A 609 4.58 -43.82 -6.38
C VAL A 609 5.84 -43.65 -7.23
N TRP A 610 6.97 -43.35 -6.58
CA TRP A 610 8.25 -43.12 -7.25
C TRP A 610 9.17 -44.35 -7.27
N ALA A 611 8.70 -45.49 -6.76
CA ALA A 611 9.44 -46.76 -6.67
C ALA A 611 10.88 -46.58 -6.13
N VAL A 612 11.01 -45.85 -5.02
CA VAL A 612 12.31 -45.57 -4.41
C VAL A 612 12.66 -46.57 -3.31
N GLU A 613 13.95 -46.86 -3.17
CA GLU A 613 14.52 -47.77 -2.17
C GLU A 613 15.61 -47.06 -1.37
N ASP A 614 15.82 -47.52 -0.13
CA ASP A 614 16.86 -47.02 0.77
C ASP A 614 18.25 -47.10 0.10
N LYS A 615 19.14 -46.16 0.44
CA LYS A 615 20.48 -46.06 -0.17
C LYS A 615 21.57 -45.74 0.83
#